data_AF-A0A519H230-F1
#
_entry.id   AF-A0A519H230-F1
#
_cell.length_a   1.000
_cell.length_b   1.000
_cell.length_c   1.000
_cell.angle_alpha   90.00
_cell.angle_beta   90.00
_cell.angle_gamma   90.00
#
_symmetry.space_group_name_H-M   'P 1'
#
loop_
_entity.id
_entity.type
_entity.pdbx_description
1 polymer ?
#
loop_
_entity_poly.entity_id
_entity_poly.type
_entity_poly.pdbx_seq_one_letter_code
_entity_poly.pdbx_strand_id
1 'polypeptide(L)'
;YESVRKQRWGRPDALKAARRYNQLARDNGMTPAQMALAFCYTKWQVASTIIGVTSLAQLDEDLDAYGTTLTADVLAEIDKIRWDIRDPAL
;
A
#
# COMPACT_ATOMS: atom_id res chain seq x y z
N TYR A 1 -3.31 -21.98 -8.03
CA TYR A 1 -2.65 -20.74 -7.55
C TYR A 1 -2.60 -19.62 -8.58
N GLU A 2 -2.42 -19.90 -9.88
CA GLU A 2 -2.41 -18.85 -10.93
C GLU A 2 -3.74 -18.07 -11.04
N SER A 3 -4.87 -18.77 -10.88
CA SER A 3 -6.21 -18.15 -10.87
C SER A 3 -6.37 -17.09 -9.77
N VAL A 4 -5.72 -17.26 -8.61
CA VAL A 4 -5.75 -16.30 -7.48
C VAL A 4 -4.91 -15.06 -7.80
N ARG A 5 -3.79 -15.19 -8.52
CA ARG A 5 -3.01 -14.05 -9.01
C ARG A 5 -3.75 -13.23 -10.07
N LYS A 6 -4.66 -13.86 -10.84
CA LYS A 6 -5.51 -13.20 -11.85
C LYS A 6 -6.84 -12.66 -11.29
N GLN A 7 -7.09 -12.78 -9.98
CA GLN A 7 -8.31 -12.27 -9.33
C GLN A 7 -8.23 -10.74 -9.10
N ARG A 8 -9.03 -10.23 -8.16
CA ARG A 8 -9.16 -8.84 -7.68
C ARG A 8 -7.91 -7.95 -7.89
N TRP A 9 -6.73 -8.43 -7.47
CA TRP A 9 -5.46 -7.69 -7.52
C TRP A 9 -4.66 -7.81 -8.81
N GLY A 10 -4.98 -8.77 -9.67
CA GLY A 10 -4.34 -8.97 -10.98
C GLY A 10 -5.01 -8.23 -12.14
N ARG A 11 -6.12 -7.53 -11.89
CA ARG A 11 -6.83 -6.76 -12.92
C ARG A 11 -5.96 -5.61 -13.45
N PRO A 12 -6.11 -5.21 -14.74
CA PRO A 12 -5.30 -4.14 -15.33
C PRO A 12 -5.31 -2.84 -14.52
N ASP A 13 -6.46 -2.40 -14.04
CA ASP A 13 -6.57 -1.17 -13.26
C ASP A 13 -5.98 -1.30 -11.85
N ALA A 14 -6.07 -2.48 -11.23
CA ALA A 14 -5.42 -2.74 -9.94
C ALA A 14 -3.89 -2.70 -10.08
N LEU A 15 -3.34 -3.28 -11.15
CA LEU A 15 -1.92 -3.20 -11.47
C LEU A 15 -1.48 -1.77 -11.81
N LYS A 16 -2.32 -1.01 -12.52
CA LYS A 16 -2.09 0.41 -12.82
C LYS A 16 -2.04 1.24 -11.53
N ALA A 17 -2.98 1.04 -10.62
CA ALA A 17 -3.00 1.70 -9.32
C ALA A 17 -1.78 1.33 -8.48
N ALA A 18 -1.45 0.04 -8.38
CA ALA A 18 -0.29 -0.45 -7.66
C ALA A 18 1.01 0.20 -8.17
N ARG A 19 1.19 0.34 -9.49
CA ARG A 19 2.36 1.02 -10.05
C ARG A 19 2.44 2.49 -9.63
N ARG A 20 1.32 3.23 -9.60
CA ARG A 20 1.29 4.63 -9.16
C ARG A 20 1.65 4.77 -7.68
N TYR A 21 1.04 3.97 -6.81
CA TYR A 21 1.37 4.00 -5.38
C TYR A 21 2.82 3.57 -5.12
N ASN A 22 3.31 2.54 -5.82
CA ASN A 22 4.69 2.10 -5.69
C ASN A 22 5.68 3.17 -6.14
N GLN A 23 5.34 3.98 -7.15
CA GLN A 23 6.17 5.11 -7.56
C GLN A 23 6.15 6.21 -6.49
N LEU A 24 4.96 6.60 -6.02
CA LEU A 24 4.79 7.62 -4.98
C LEU A 24 5.59 7.27 -3.71
N ALA A 25 5.57 6.01 -3.27
CA ALA A 25 6.35 5.56 -2.12
C ALA A 25 7.85 5.81 -2.32
N ARG A 26 8.38 5.40 -3.48
CA ARG A 26 9.81 5.54 -3.80
C ARG A 26 10.23 6.99 -3.93
N ASP A 27 9.38 7.83 -4.54
CA ASP A 27 9.63 9.27 -4.68
C ASP A 27 9.72 9.97 -3.32
N ASN A 28 9.13 9.37 -2.28
CA ASN A 28 9.16 9.87 -0.90
C ASN A 28 10.06 9.04 0.02
N GLY A 29 10.99 8.25 -0.54
CA GLY A 29 12.00 7.54 0.24
C GLY A 29 11.50 6.33 1.05
N MET A 30 10.31 5.81 0.73
CA MET A 30 9.71 4.64 1.38
C MET A 30 9.68 3.44 0.45
N THR A 31 9.68 2.23 1.02
CA THR A 31 9.26 1.05 0.24
C THR A 31 7.75 1.08 0.01
N PRO A 32 7.25 0.41 -1.04
CA PRO A 32 5.81 0.29 -1.24
C PRO A 32 5.06 -0.34 -0.06
N ALA A 33 5.67 -1.33 0.60
CA ALA A 33 5.08 -1.97 1.77
C ALA A 33 4.98 -0.97 2.94
N GLN A 34 6.06 -0.22 3.21
CA GLN A 34 6.08 0.80 4.26
C GLN A 34 4.97 1.84 4.08
N MET A 35 4.82 2.42 2.88
CA MET A 35 3.78 3.42 2.63
C MET A 35 2.37 2.84 2.80
N ALA A 36 2.13 1.61 2.31
CA ALA A 36 0.84 0.96 2.43
C ALA A 36 0.46 0.64 3.88
N LEU A 37 1.42 0.13 4.67
CA LEU A 37 1.20 -0.18 6.08
C LEU A 37 1.06 1.09 6.93
N ALA A 38 1.89 2.11 6.71
CA ALA A 38 1.78 3.42 7.35
C ALA A 38 0.41 4.07 7.12
N PHE A 39 -0.14 3.93 5.91
CA PHE A 39 -1.50 4.38 5.63
C PHE A 39 -2.53 3.68 6.52
N CYS A 40 -2.41 2.37 6.75
CA CYS A 40 -3.30 1.64 7.67
C CYS A 40 -3.11 2.08 9.13
N TYR A 41 -1.88 2.20 9.61
CA TYR A 41 -1.56 2.52 11.00
C TYR A 41 -2.04 3.92 11.43
N THR A 42 -2.12 4.86 10.50
CA THR A 42 -2.46 6.26 10.79
C THR A 42 -3.96 6.55 10.73
N LYS A 43 -4.81 5.57 10.42
CA LYS A 43 -6.28 5.74 10.38
C LYS A 43 -6.90 5.43 11.74
N TRP A 44 -7.69 6.37 12.25
CA TRP A 44 -8.35 6.24 13.55
C TRP A 44 -9.32 5.05 13.63
N GLN A 45 -9.83 4.56 12.50
CA GLN A 45 -10.72 3.39 12.44
C GLN A 45 -9.98 2.05 12.55
N VAL A 46 -8.66 2.04 12.42
CA VAL A 46 -7.86 0.80 12.35
C VAL A 46 -7.29 0.49 13.73
N ALA A 47 -7.83 -0.55 14.37
CA ALA A 47 -7.31 -1.02 15.66
C ALA A 47 -6.02 -1.85 15.52
N SER A 48 -5.90 -2.63 14.44
CA SER A 48 -4.73 -3.46 14.14
C SER A 48 -4.66 -3.75 12.63
N THR A 49 -3.45 -3.98 12.12
CA THR A 49 -3.19 -4.38 10.73
C THR A 49 -2.56 -5.76 10.71
N ILE A 50 -3.19 -6.70 10.02
CA ILE A 50 -2.67 -8.06 9.86
C ILE A 50 -1.69 -8.06 8.69
N ILE A 51 -0.44 -8.46 8.96
CA ILE A 51 0.61 -8.60 7.95
C ILE A 51 0.78 -10.07 7.54
N GLY A 52 1.19 -10.30 6.28
CA GLY A 52 1.32 -11.63 5.71
C GLY A 52 2.68 -11.80 5.04
N VAL A 53 3.52 -12.66 5.62
CA VAL A 53 4.92 -12.81 5.24
C VAL A 53 5.28 -14.28 4.99
N THR A 54 6.20 -14.53 4.07
CA THR A 54 6.76 -15.88 3.80
C THR A 54 8.26 -15.96 4.05
N SER A 55 8.85 -14.89 4.61
CA SER A 55 10.27 -14.81 4.94
C SER A 55 10.50 -13.84 6.11
N LEU A 56 11.62 -13.99 6.81
CA LEU A 56 12.00 -13.07 7.89
C LEU A 56 12.27 -11.66 7.37
N ALA A 57 12.87 -11.51 6.19
CA ALA A 57 13.13 -10.19 5.61
C ALA A 57 11.84 -9.39 5.36
N GLN A 58 10.75 -10.05 4.97
CA GLN A 58 9.43 -9.40 4.85
C GLN A 58 8.84 -9.04 6.21
N LEU A 59 9.04 -9.90 7.22
CA LEU A 59 8.61 -9.59 8.58
C LEU A 59 9.32 -8.34 9.10
N ASP A 60 10.65 -8.26 8.92
CA ASP A 60 11.44 -7.11 9.33
C ASP A 60 10.99 -5.84 8.57
N GLU A 61 10.78 -5.92 7.25
CA GLU A 61 10.26 -4.79 6.45
C GLU A 61 8.89 -4.30 6.94
N ASP A 62 7.97 -5.23 7.21
CA ASP A 62 6.61 -4.91 7.66
C ASP A 62 6.59 -4.34 9.08
N LEU A 63 7.49 -4.80 9.97
CA LEU A 63 7.65 -4.27 11.32
C LEU A 63 8.29 -2.88 11.31
N ASP A 64 9.28 -2.65 10.46
CA ASP A 64 9.97 -1.36 10.29
C ASP A 64 9.03 -0.26 9.75
N ALA A 65 7.92 -0.65 9.12
CA ALA A 65 6.89 0.30 8.72
C ALA A 65 6.17 0.96 9.91
N TYR A 66 6.20 0.32 11.10
CA TYR A 66 5.54 0.85 12.29
C TYR A 66 6.20 2.16 12.75
N GLY A 67 5.39 3.19 12.96
CA GLY A 67 5.87 4.54 13.30
C GLY A 67 6.21 5.42 12.08
N THR A 68 6.18 4.86 10.86
CA THR A 68 6.26 5.68 9.64
C THR A 68 5.05 6.60 9.56
N THR A 69 5.32 7.91 9.46
CA THR A 69 4.28 8.94 9.36
C THR A 69 4.20 9.46 7.93
N LEU A 70 3.01 9.36 7.33
CA LEU A 70 2.76 9.95 6.01
C LEU A 70 2.53 11.45 6.17
N THR A 71 3.25 12.26 5.41
CA THR A 71 3.06 13.72 5.39
C THR A 71 1.71 14.07 4.76
N ALA A 72 1.23 15.29 5.03
CA ALA A 72 -0.01 15.80 4.45
C ALA A 72 0.03 15.78 2.90
N ASP A 73 1.19 16.07 2.31
CA ASP A 73 1.38 16.07 0.85
C ASP A 73 1.28 14.65 0.29
N VAL A 74 1.90 13.66 0.92
CA VAL A 74 1.80 12.25 0.50
C VAL A 74 0.35 11.76 0.61
N LEU A 75 -0.35 12.11 1.69
CA LEU A 75 -1.77 11.77 1.86
C LEU A 75 -2.65 12.41 0.77
N ALA A 76 -2.38 13.67 0.40
CA ALA A 76 -3.10 14.34 -0.68
C ALA A 76 -2.85 13.66 -2.04
N GLU A 77 -1.63 13.22 -2.32
CA GLU A 77 -1.33 12.44 -3.54
C GLU A 77 -1.99 11.06 -3.54
N ILE A 78 -2.04 10.38 -2.39
CA ILE A 78 -2.79 9.13 -2.25
C ILE A 78 -4.27 9.36 -2.58
N ASP A 79 -4.87 10.43 -2.05
CA ASP A 79 -6.27 10.77 -2.31
C ASP A 79 -6.51 11.13 -3.79
N LYS A 80 -5.58 11.80 -4.47
CA LYS A 80 -5.65 12.05 -5.92
C LYS A 80 -5.64 10.75 -6.71
N ILE A 81 -4.71 9.83 -6.43
CA ILE A 81 -4.64 8.53 -7.11
C ILE A 81 -5.94 7.74 -6.89
N ARG A 82 -6.46 7.73 -5.65
CA ARG A 82 -7.74 7.11 -5.31
C ARG A 82 -8.90 7.76 -6.07
N TRP A 83 -8.94 9.08 -6.18
CA TRP A 83 -10.02 9.77 -6.88
C TRP A 83 -10.05 9.43 -8.37
N ASP A 84 -8.87 9.36 -9.01
CA ASP A 84 -8.72 9.05 -10.43
C ASP A 84 -9.13 7.61 -10.77
N ILE A 85 -8.67 6.64 -9.96
CA ILE A 85 -8.81 5.20 -10.28
C ILE A 85 -9.97 4.54 -9.51
N ARG A 86 -10.50 5.20 -8.49
CA ARG A 86 -11.59 4.72 -7.62
C ARG A 86 -11.19 3.45 -6.88
N ASP A 87 -12.04 2.43 -6.95
CA ASP A 87 -11.86 1.14 -6.30
C ASP A 87 -11.55 0.07 -7.38
N PRO A 88 -10.32 0.03 -7.93
CA PRO A 88 -9.97 -0.77 -9.11
C PRO A 88 -9.97 -2.28 -8.86
N ALA A 89 -9.93 -2.62 -7.59
CA ALA A 89 -9.86 -3.97 -7.09
C ALA A 89 -11.20 -4.29 -6.40
N LEU A 90 -12.37 -3.84 -6.85
CA LEU A 90 -13.66 -4.29 -6.28
C LEU A 90 -14.06 -5.69 -6.76
#